data_AF-A0A061A3G1-F1
#
_entry.id   AF-A0A061A3G1-F1
#
_cell.length_a   1.000
_cell.length_b   1.000
_cell.length_c   1.000
_cell.angle_alpha   90.00
_cell.angle_beta   90.00
_cell.angle_gamma   90.00
#
_symmetry.space_group_name_H-M   'P 1'
#
loop_
_entity.id
_entity.type
_entity.pdbx_description
1 polymer ?
#
loop_
_entity_poly.entity_id
_entity_poly.type
_entity_poly.pdbx_seq_one_letter_code
_entity_poly.pdbx_strand_id
1 'polypeptide(L)'
;MDYRNLTEPVVNTGLSFPLPALRLFIPPLRLFSAAMWQVAQRGDIMGYGKLEEFVTFATETVPELLSFRQRTQLMLGLRAKLVLELCRTEQTAGLQSHLDRIHAARSHPGDPDVSLKIFLNPL
;
A
#
# COMPACT_ATOMS: atom_id res chain seq x y z
N MET A 1 10.34 3.05 -61.78
CA MET A 1 9.39 2.76 -60.70
C MET A 1 10.02 3.23 -59.41
N ASP A 2 9.49 4.33 -58.90
CA ASP A 2 10.01 5.12 -57.79
C ASP A 2 9.54 4.54 -56.45
N TYR A 3 10.48 4.12 -55.60
CA TYR A 3 10.20 3.63 -54.24
C TYR A 3 10.22 4.74 -53.17
N ARG A 4 10.10 6.01 -53.59
CA ARG A 4 9.88 7.13 -52.68
C ARG A 4 8.36 7.29 -52.54
N ASN A 5 7.90 7.37 -51.30
CA ASN A 5 6.49 7.50 -50.88
C ASN A 5 5.79 6.16 -50.64
N LEU A 6 6.09 5.52 -49.51
CA LEU A 6 5.03 5.01 -48.63
C LEU A 6 5.59 4.87 -47.21
N THR A 7 6.20 5.95 -46.70
CA THR A 7 6.29 6.16 -45.25
C THR A 7 4.92 6.68 -44.84
N GLU A 8 3.96 5.79 -44.69
CA GLU A 8 2.75 6.11 -43.93
C GLU A 8 3.22 6.37 -42.50
N PRO A 9 3.18 7.61 -41.98
CA PRO A 9 3.23 7.76 -40.56
C PRO A 9 1.95 7.08 -40.07
N VAL A 10 2.09 5.95 -39.39
CA VAL A 10 1.09 5.52 -38.41
C VAL A 10 1.09 6.63 -37.37
N VAL A 11 0.37 7.72 -37.68
CA VAL A 11 -0.10 8.69 -36.72
C VAL A 11 -1.06 7.87 -35.89
N ASN A 12 -0.46 7.28 -34.85
CA ASN A 12 -1.16 6.67 -33.75
C ASN A 12 -2.18 7.72 -33.34
N THR A 13 -3.43 7.51 -33.75
CA THR A 13 -4.56 8.36 -33.39
C THR A 13 -4.89 7.96 -31.96
N GLY A 14 -3.93 8.16 -31.06
CA GLY A 14 -4.07 7.99 -29.64
C GLY A 14 -5.05 9.06 -29.21
N LEU A 15 -6.33 8.69 -29.22
CA LEU A 15 -7.48 9.37 -28.65
C LEU A 15 -7.17 10.82 -28.27
N SER A 16 -7.18 11.73 -29.25
CA SER A 16 -7.19 13.17 -28.97
C SER A 16 -8.54 13.47 -28.34
N PHE A 17 -8.65 13.21 -27.04
CA PHE A 17 -9.86 13.40 -26.30
C PHE A 17 -10.14 14.90 -26.29
N PRO A 18 -11.32 15.34 -26.75
CA PRO A 18 -11.60 16.77 -26.85
C PRO A 18 -11.41 17.40 -25.46
N LEU A 19 -10.57 18.44 -25.36
CA LEU A 19 -10.24 19.15 -24.12
C LEU A 19 -11.46 19.46 -23.22
N PRO A 20 -12.66 19.79 -23.75
CA PRO A 20 -13.87 19.96 -22.94
C PRO A 20 -14.29 18.70 -22.19
N ALA A 21 -14.19 17.53 -22.82
CA ALA A 21 -14.53 16.27 -22.18
C ALA A 21 -13.53 15.94 -21.07
N LEU A 22 -12.22 16.21 -21.25
CA LEU A 22 -11.21 16.00 -20.21
C LEU A 22 -11.51 16.85 -18.97
N ARG A 23 -11.96 18.09 -19.18
CA ARG A 23 -12.36 19.00 -18.11
C ARG A 23 -13.54 18.49 -17.28
N LEU A 24 -14.43 17.72 -17.89
CA LEU A 24 -15.55 17.07 -17.18
C LEU A 24 -15.07 15.97 -16.23
N PHE A 25 -13.94 15.32 -16.54
CA PHE A 25 -13.32 14.31 -15.68
C PHE A 25 -12.43 14.89 -14.58
N ILE A 26 -12.07 16.17 -14.64
CA ILE A 26 -11.21 16.79 -13.61
C ILE A 26 -11.84 16.70 -12.20
N PRO A 27 -13.13 17.05 -11.97
CA PRO A 27 -13.71 16.96 -10.64
C PRO A 27 -13.77 15.52 -10.09
N PRO A 28 -14.23 14.49 -10.84
CA PRO A 28 -14.19 13.10 -10.38
C PRO A 28 -12.76 12.59 -10.12
N LEU A 29 -11.81 12.86 -11.03
CA LEU A 29 -10.43 12.39 -10.89
C LEU A 29 -9.75 12.99 -9.66
N ARG A 30 -10.05 14.24 -9.32
CA ARG A 30 -9.55 14.87 -8.07
C ARG A 30 -10.10 14.17 -6.84
N LEU A 31 -11.38 13.81 -6.84
CA LEU A 31 -11.99 13.10 -5.73
C LEU A 31 -11.37 11.71 -5.55
N PHE A 32 -11.24 10.94 -6.64
CA PHE A 32 -10.58 9.63 -6.60
C PHE A 32 -9.11 9.76 -6.17
N SER A 33 -8.37 10.72 -6.73
CA SER A 33 -6.99 11.01 -6.32
C SER A 33 -6.88 11.33 -4.82
N ALA A 34 -7.80 12.15 -4.29
CA ALA A 34 -7.83 12.50 -2.88
C ALA A 34 -8.11 11.27 -1.99
N ALA A 35 -9.08 10.44 -2.38
CA ALA A 35 -9.38 9.19 -1.67
C ALA A 35 -8.19 8.21 -1.70
N MET A 36 -7.55 8.07 -2.86
CA MET A 36 -6.37 7.22 -3.04
C MET A 36 -5.16 7.75 -2.27
N TRP A 37 -5.00 9.07 -2.17
CA TRP A 37 -4.00 9.68 -1.32
C TRP A 37 -4.26 9.42 0.17
N GLN A 38 -5.52 9.32 0.61
CA GLN A 38 -5.85 8.92 1.98
C GLN A 38 -5.46 7.47 2.27
N VAL A 39 -5.72 6.54 1.33
CA VAL A 39 -5.26 5.14 1.43
C VAL A 39 -3.74 5.09 1.59
N ALA A 40 -3.02 5.81 0.72
CA ALA A 40 -1.57 5.86 0.75
C ALA A 40 -1.03 6.46 2.07
N GLN A 41 -1.68 7.50 2.62
CA GLN A 41 -1.25 8.13 3.87
C GLN A 41 -1.52 7.27 5.10
N ARG A 42 -2.70 6.63 5.16
CA ARG A 42 -3.12 5.82 6.32
C ARG A 42 -2.42 4.47 6.38
N GLY A 43 -1.75 4.06 5.31
CA GLY A 43 -1.16 2.72 5.24
C GLY A 43 -2.23 1.64 5.23
N ASP A 44 -3.42 1.95 4.70
CA ASP A 44 -4.52 0.99 4.68
C ASP A 44 -4.25 -0.11 3.65
N ILE A 45 -3.66 -1.20 4.13
CA ILE A 45 -3.26 -2.40 3.38
C ILE A 45 -4.41 -2.90 2.49
N MET A 46 -5.66 -2.86 2.99
CA MET A 46 -6.84 -3.33 2.25
C MET A 46 -7.18 -2.44 1.05
N GLY A 47 -6.74 -1.18 1.06
CA GLY A 47 -6.96 -0.22 -0.03
C GLY A 47 -5.88 -0.23 -1.12
N TYR A 48 -4.71 -0.85 -0.88
CA TYR A 48 -3.58 -0.75 -1.82
C TYR A 48 -3.85 -1.39 -3.19
N GLY A 49 -4.67 -2.45 -3.27
CA GLY A 49 -5.06 -3.02 -4.56
C GLY A 49 -5.79 -2.01 -5.44
N LYS A 50 -6.76 -1.27 -4.87
CA LYS A 50 -7.50 -0.22 -5.58
C LYS A 50 -6.62 0.98 -5.94
N LEU A 51 -5.60 1.26 -5.13
CA LEU A 51 -4.62 2.32 -5.41
C LEU A 51 -3.74 1.96 -6.62
N GLU A 52 -3.27 0.71 -6.71
CA GLU A 52 -2.53 0.23 -7.89
C GLU A 52 -3.40 0.24 -9.15
N GLU A 53 -4.65 -0.22 -9.06
CA GLU A 53 -5.62 -0.18 -10.15
C GLU A 53 -5.88 1.26 -10.61
N PHE A 54 -6.05 2.20 -9.68
CA PHE A 54 -6.25 3.61 -10.00
C PHE A 54 -5.05 4.22 -10.74
N VAL A 55 -3.82 3.96 -10.25
CA VAL A 55 -2.60 4.45 -10.89
C VAL A 55 -2.45 3.86 -12.29
N THR A 56 -2.70 2.57 -12.44
CA THR A 56 -2.68 1.89 -13.74
C THR A 56 -3.69 2.53 -14.69
N PHE A 57 -4.96 2.62 -14.27
CA PHE A 57 -6.04 3.24 -15.03
C PHE A 57 -5.72 4.68 -15.47
N ALA A 58 -5.25 5.53 -14.54
CA ALA A 58 -4.94 6.92 -14.84
C ALA A 58 -3.78 7.05 -15.84
N THR A 59 -2.79 6.15 -15.75
CA THR A 59 -1.60 6.19 -16.60
C THR A 59 -1.79 5.52 -17.97
N GLU A 60 -2.78 4.64 -18.11
CA GLU A 60 -3.24 4.08 -19.39
C GLU A 60 -4.19 5.04 -20.12
N THR A 61 -5.08 5.70 -19.37
CA THR A 61 -6.02 6.68 -19.93
C THR A 61 -5.32 7.95 -20.39
N VAL A 62 -4.27 8.38 -19.68
CA VAL A 62 -3.47 9.56 -20.03
C VAL A 62 -1.98 9.17 -20.00
N PRO A 63 -1.46 8.59 -21.10
CA PRO A 63 -0.09 8.11 -21.20
C PRO A 63 0.96 9.24 -21.13
N GLU A 64 0.57 10.51 -21.25
CA GLU A 64 1.43 11.67 -21.09
C GLU A 64 1.53 12.15 -19.65
N LEU A 65 0.71 11.62 -18.73
CA LEU A 65 0.65 12.07 -17.33
C LEU A 65 1.96 11.82 -16.57
N LEU A 66 2.60 10.68 -16.86
CA LEU A 66 3.88 10.28 -16.28
C LEU A 66 4.80 9.74 -17.39
N SER A 67 6.11 9.88 -17.22
CA SER A 67 7.08 9.14 -18.01
C SER A 67 7.10 7.66 -17.59
N PHE A 68 7.59 6.77 -18.46
CA PHE A 68 7.80 5.36 -18.13
C PHE A 68 8.60 5.18 -16.82
N ARG A 69 9.66 5.98 -16.64
CA ARG A 69 10.47 5.94 -15.41
C ARG A 69 9.66 6.30 -14.16
N GLN A 70 8.87 7.38 -14.22
CA GLN A 70 8.02 7.80 -13.11
C GLN A 70 6.94 6.76 -12.79
N ARG A 71 6.32 6.14 -13.81
CA ARG A 71 5.37 5.02 -13.61
C ARG A 71 6.01 3.87 -12.86
N THR A 72 7.17 3.40 -13.33
CA THR A 72 7.88 2.28 -12.70
C THR A 72 8.29 2.60 -11.28
N GLN A 73 8.80 3.82 -11.03
CA GLN A 73 9.15 4.26 -9.68
C GLN A 73 7.93 4.35 -8.76
N LEU A 74 6.81 4.84 -9.26
CA LEU A 74 5.56 4.91 -8.49
C LEU A 74 5.05 3.52 -8.13
N MET A 75 4.98 2.60 -9.10
CA MET A 75 4.54 1.22 -8.85
C MET A 75 5.47 0.49 -7.88
N LEU A 76 6.79 0.63 -8.05
CA LEU A 76 7.75 0.03 -7.14
C LEU A 76 7.65 0.62 -5.74
N GLY A 77 7.48 1.95 -5.63
CA GLY A 77 7.30 2.65 -4.35
C GLY A 77 6.03 2.21 -3.62
N LEU A 78 4.92 2.03 -4.35
CA LEU A 78 3.67 1.53 -3.79
C LEU A 78 3.83 0.11 -3.25
N ARG A 79 4.43 -0.80 -4.02
CA ARG A 79 4.69 -2.18 -3.58
C ARG A 79 5.62 -2.23 -2.38
N ALA A 80 6.70 -1.45 -2.39
CA ALA A 80 7.61 -1.35 -1.26
C ALA A 80 6.87 -0.86 0.00
N LYS A 81 6.01 0.16 -0.15
CA LYS A 81 5.22 0.68 0.96
C LYS A 81 4.24 -0.36 1.51
N LEU A 82 3.55 -1.11 0.65
CA LEU A 82 2.66 -2.19 1.07
C LEU A 82 3.40 -3.25 1.91
N VAL A 83 4.58 -3.68 1.45
CA VAL A 83 5.42 -4.63 2.21
C VAL A 83 5.81 -4.05 3.57
N LEU A 84 6.18 -2.77 3.63
CA LEU A 84 6.52 -2.11 4.90
C LEU A 84 5.32 -2.05 5.87
N GLU A 85 4.11 -1.73 5.38
CA GLU A 85 2.91 -1.70 6.22
C GLU A 85 2.53 -3.10 6.73
N LEU A 86 2.61 -4.14 5.88
CA LEU A 86 2.40 -5.53 6.28
C LEU A 86 3.36 -5.95 7.40
N CYS A 87 4.66 -5.69 7.23
CA CYS A 87 5.67 -5.95 8.24
C CYS A 87 5.36 -5.24 9.56
N ARG A 88 4.87 -4.00 9.50
CA ARG A 88 4.51 -3.21 10.69
C ARG A 88 3.33 -3.85 11.44
N THR A 89 2.28 -4.25 10.73
CA THR A 89 1.11 -4.90 11.34
C THR A 89 1.51 -6.22 12.00
N GLU A 90 2.30 -7.06 11.34
CA GLU A 90 2.78 -8.32 11.92
C GLU A 90 3.67 -8.11 13.15
N GLN A 91 4.59 -7.14 13.11
CA GLN A 91 5.43 -6.81 14.26
C GLN A 91 4.60 -6.33 15.45
N THR A 92 3.56 -5.51 15.22
CA THR A 92 2.68 -5.05 16.30
C THR A 92 1.87 -6.19 16.91
N ALA A 93 1.37 -7.14 16.11
CA ALA A 93 0.65 -8.32 16.61
C ALA A 93 1.59 -9.25 17.41
N GLY A 94 2.82 -9.46 16.92
CA GLY A 94 3.83 -10.22 17.63
C GLY A 94 4.17 -9.60 18.98
N LEU A 95 4.44 -8.30 19.02
CA LEU A 95 4.75 -7.58 20.27
C LEU A 95 3.61 -7.62 21.28
N GLN A 96 2.35 -7.46 20.85
CA GLN A 96 1.19 -7.58 21.74
C GLN A 96 1.08 -8.97 22.35
N SER A 97 1.21 -10.03 21.54
CA SER A 97 1.16 -11.40 22.07
C SER A 97 2.27 -11.69 23.09
N HIS A 98 3.47 -11.13 22.87
CA HIS A 98 4.57 -11.26 23.81
C HIS A 98 4.31 -10.48 25.11
N LEU A 99 3.75 -9.27 25.03
CA LEU A 99 3.35 -8.49 26.20
C LEU A 99 2.23 -9.19 27.00
N ASP A 100 1.24 -9.76 26.32
CA ASP A 100 0.15 -10.52 26.94
C ASP A 100 0.68 -11.76 27.67
N ARG A 101 1.65 -12.47 27.09
CA ARG A 101 2.34 -13.59 27.76
C ARG A 101 3.11 -13.15 29.00
N ILE A 102 3.78 -12.00 28.94
CA ILE A 102 4.51 -11.43 30.10
C ILE A 102 3.52 -11.03 31.20
N HIS A 103 2.40 -10.39 30.83
CA HIS A 103 1.35 -10.03 31.78
C HIS A 103 0.69 -11.26 32.40
N ALA A 104 0.34 -12.28 31.60
CA ALA A 104 -0.23 -13.54 32.08
C ALA A 104 0.69 -14.27 33.06
N ALA A 105 2.00 -14.30 32.76
CA ALA A 105 3.01 -14.86 33.67
C ALA A 105 3.12 -14.08 34.99
N ARG A 106 2.84 -12.77 34.96
CA ARG A 106 2.88 -11.89 36.15
C ARG A 106 1.61 -11.97 37.00
N SER A 107 0.49 -12.34 36.40
CA SER A 107 -0.82 -12.46 37.05
C SER A 107 -1.16 -13.88 37.52
N HIS A 108 -0.20 -14.81 37.57
CA HIS A 108 -0.42 -16.07 38.30
C HIS A 108 -0.73 -15.73 39.77
N PRO A 109 -1.95 -16.03 40.26
CA PRO A 109 -2.27 -15.83 41.66
C PRO A 109 -1.53 -16.92 42.43
N GLY A 110 -0.61 -16.46 43.29
CA GLY A 110 -0.01 -17.15 44.42
C GLY A 110 0.04 -18.67 44.41
N ASP A 111 1.26 -19.19 44.44
CA ASP A 111 1.52 -20.25 45.42
C ASP A 111 2.35 -19.68 46.59
N PRO A 112 1.70 -19.18 47.66
CA PRO A 112 2.40 -18.82 48.89
C PRO A 112 2.84 -20.05 49.72
N ASP A 113 2.59 -21.29 49.28
CA ASP A 113 2.90 -22.49 50.06
C ASP A 113 4.35 -23.01 49.90
N VAL A 114 5.08 -22.59 48.86
CA VAL A 114 6.47 -23.06 48.64
C VAL A 114 7.49 -22.29 49.49
N SER A 115 7.22 -21.03 49.86
CA SER A 115 8.14 -20.25 50.70
C SER A 115 8.14 -20.65 52.17
N LEU A 116 7.05 -21.24 52.69
CA LEU A 116 6.97 -21.69 54.08
C LEU A 116 7.50 -23.12 54.28
N LYS A 117 7.57 -23.96 53.24
CA LYS A 117 8.17 -25.30 53.32
C LYS A 117 9.70 -25.30 53.35
N ILE A 118 10.36 -24.27 52.81
CA ILE A 118 11.83 -24.15 52.83
C ILE A 118 12.33 -23.68 54.22
N PHE A 119 11.51 -22.98 54.99
CA PHE A 119 11.89 -22.47 56.31
C PHE A 119 11.48 -23.35 57.50
N LEU A 120 10.60 -24.34 57.31
CA LEU A 120 10.08 -25.20 58.39
C LEU A 120 10.61 -26.64 58.43
N ASN A 121 11.64 -26.96 57.64
CA ASN A 121 12.27 -28.29 57.73
C ASN A 121 13.75 -28.19 58.13
N PRO A 122 14.07 -28.08 59.42
CA PRO A 122 15.35 -28.53 59.94
C PRO A 122 15.24 -30.01 60.34
N LEU A 123 16.14 -30.81 59.76
CA LEU A 123 16.44 -32.24 59.97
C LEU A 123 15.65 -33.26 59.14
#